data_AF-A0A353RS37-F1
#
_entry.id   AF-A0A353RS37-F1
#
_cell.length_a   1.000
_cell.length_b   1.000
_cell.length_c   1.000
_cell.angle_alpha   90.00
_cell.angle_beta   90.00
_cell.angle_gamma   90.00
#
_symmetry.space_group_name_H-M   'P 1'
#
loop_
_entity.id
_entity.type
_entity.pdbx_description
1 polymer ?
#
loop_
_entity_poly.entity_id
_entity_poly.type
_entity_poly.pdbx_seq_one_letter_code
_entity_poly.pdbx_strand_id
1 'polypeptide(L)' 'VFKIGVFSNPMMNWAVLASLALIIAVVYVPFLQPIFNTTAIDPIHWLMILPLILLPSIVAELSKVLITRRKPKAE' A
#
# COMPACT_ATOMS: atom_id res chain seq x y z
N VAL A 1 -7.37 -6.90 -7.22
CA VAL A 1 -7.22 -5.55 -7.79
C VAL A 1 -7.58 -5.58 -9.27
N PHE A 2 -7.18 -6.60 -10.02
CA PHE A 2 -7.41 -6.68 -11.47
C PHE A 2 -8.87 -6.86 -11.91
N LYS A 3 -9.76 -7.40 -11.06
CA LYS A 3 -11.20 -7.55 -11.40
C LYS A 3 -12.07 -6.31 -11.13
N ILE A 4 -11.68 -5.47 -10.17
CA ILE A 4 -12.48 -4.32 -9.72
C ILE A 4 -11.90 -3.01 -10.29
N GLY A 5 -10.62 -2.99 -10.65
CA GLY A 5 -9.91 -1.79 -11.11
C GLY A 5 -9.46 -0.92 -9.93
N VAL A 6 -8.19 -0.47 -9.96
CA VAL A 6 -7.63 0.41 -8.91
C VAL A 6 -8.37 1.75 -8.85
N PHE A 7 -8.93 2.19 -9.98
CA PHE A 7 -9.57 3.50 -10.12
C PHE A 7 -11.09 3.48 -10.02
N SER A 8 -11.71 2.36 -9.64
CA SER A 8 -13.18 2.27 -9.57
C SER A 8 -13.79 3.12 -8.46
N ASN A 9 -13.04 3.44 -7.40
CA ASN A 9 -13.52 4.26 -6.29
C ASN A 9 -12.64 5.50 -6.09
N PRO A 10 -13.03 6.68 -6.62
CA PRO A 10 -12.23 7.89 -6.50
C PRO A 10 -12.07 8.35 -5.05
N MET A 11 -13.07 8.16 -4.20
CA MET A 11 -12.98 8.52 -2.78
C MET A 11 -11.94 7.68 -2.04
N MET A 12 -11.86 6.37 -2.34
CA MET A 12 -10.80 5.50 -1.80
C MET A 12 -9.42 5.99 -2.25
N ASN A 13 -9.27 6.38 -3.51
CA ASN A 13 -7.99 6.88 -4.03
C ASN A 13 -7.57 8.18 -3.35
N TRP A 14 -8.50 9.11 -3.14
CA TRP A 14 -8.23 10.33 -2.38
C TRP A 14 -7.83 10.04 -0.93
N ALA A 15 -8.50 9.10 -0.27
CA ALA A 15 -8.14 8.69 1.09
C ALA A 15 -6.73 8.09 1.16
N VAL A 16 -6.36 7.24 0.18
CA VAL A 16 -5.01 6.64 0.09
C VAL A 16 -3.95 7.71 -0.22
N LEU A 17 -4.23 8.66 -1.12
CA LEU A 17 -3.30 9.75 -1.41
C LEU A 17 -3.10 10.66 -0.20
N ALA A 18 -4.17 10.99 0.51
CA ALA A 18 -4.10 11.81 1.72
C ALA A 18 -3.28 11.11 2.81
N SER A 19 -3.51 9.81 3.05
CA SER A 19 -2.74 9.06 4.05
C SER A 19 -1.26 8.93 3.67
N LEU A 20 -0.96 8.71 2.39
CA LEU A 20 0.41 8.66 1.88
C LEU A 20 1.11 10.01 2.03
N ALA A 21 0.42 11.12 1.74
CA ALA A 21 0.96 12.46 1.92
C ALA A 21 1.28 12.76 3.40
N LEU A 22 0.42 12.34 4.33
CA LEU A 22 0.68 12.50 5.76
C LEU A 22 1.90 11.70 6.22
N ILE A 23 2.08 10.46 5.75
CA ILE A 23 3.26 9.66 6.07
C ILE A 23 4.54 10.35 5.56
N ILE A 24 4.53 10.82 4.31
CA ILE A 24 5.67 11.55 3.74
C ILE A 24 5.95 12.83 4.55
N ALA A 25 4.91 13.57 4.94
CA ALA A 25 5.06 14.77 5.75
C ALA A 25 5.74 14.45 7.09
N VAL A 26 5.30 13.42 7.80
CA VAL A 26 5.89 13.04 9.09
C VAL A 26 7.35 12.56 8.95
N VAL A 27 7.73 11.93 7.83
CA VAL A 27 9.09 11.42 7.62
C VAL A 27 10.05 12.52 7.13
N TYR A 28 9.59 13.49 6.34
CA TYR A 28 10.45 14.47 5.68
C TYR A 28 10.33 15.90 6.20
N VAL A 29 9.30 16.23 6.99
CA VAL A 29 9.17 17.56 7.60
C VAL A 29 9.93 17.57 8.93
N PRO A 30 11.03 18.35 9.07
CA PRO A 30 11.90 18.29 10.24
C PRO A 30 11.22 18.75 11.53
N PHE A 31 10.16 19.56 11.45
CA PHE A 31 9.34 19.92 12.61
C PHE A 31 8.55 18.73 13.18
N LEU A 32 8.11 17.80 12.32
CA LEU A 32 7.30 16.65 12.72
C LEU A 32 8.18 15.46 13.15
N GLN A 33 9.40 15.35 12.63
CA GLN A 33 10.35 14.28 12.96
C GLN A 33 10.56 14.04 14.46
N PRO A 34 10.84 15.05 15.30
CA PRO A 34 11.02 14.83 16.74
C PRO A 34 9.71 14.47 17.47
N ILE A 35 8.55 14.87 16.93
CA ILE A 35 7.23 14.56 17.52
C ILE A 35 6.91 13.07 17.30
N PHE A 36 7.22 12.55 16.11
CA PHE A 36 6.93 11.17 15.72
C PHE A 36 8.13 10.23 15.82
N ASN A 37 9.28 10.71 16.29
CA ASN A 37 10.55 9.97 16.36
C ASN A 37 10.95 9.33 15.03
N THR A 38 10.83 10.08 13.93
CA THR A 38 11.19 9.63 12.58
C THR A 38 12.48 10.29 12.10
N THR A 39 13.14 9.63 11.15
CA THR A 39 14.29 10.17 10.42
C THR A 39 14.04 10.03 8.93
N ALA A 40 14.69 10.89 8.13
CA ALA A 40 14.61 10.78 6.68
C ALA A 40 15.20 9.43 6.22
N ILE A 41 14.47 8.74 5.34
CA ILE A 41 14.87 7.42 4.83
C ILE A 41 15.87 7.60 3.68
N ASP A 42 17.02 6.94 3.78
CA ASP A 42 17.99 6.91 2.68
C ASP A 42 17.41 6.22 1.44
N PRO A 43 17.77 6.66 0.22
CA PRO A 43 17.30 6.05 -1.03
C PRO A 43 17.56 4.54 -1.13
N ILE A 44 18.64 4.04 -0.52
CA ILE A 44 18.97 2.61 -0.49
C ILE A 44 17.97 1.82 0.37
N HIS A 45 17.53 2.38 1.50
CA HIS A 45 16.53 1.77 2.37
C HIS A 45 15.15 1.75 1.70
N TRP A 46 14.82 2.79 0.92
CA TRP A 46 13.62 2.78 0.08
C TRP A 46 13.57 1.58 -0.88
N LEU A 47 14.70 1.22 -1.47
CA LEU A 47 14.78 0.08 -2.38
C LEU A 47 14.54 -1.26 -1.67
N MET A 48 14.88 -1.35 -0.39
CA MET A 48 14.58 -2.53 0.45
C MET A 48 13.12 -2.58 0.89
N ILE A 49 12.52 -1.41 1.17
CA ILE A 49 11.13 -1.29 1.65
C ILE A 49 10.12 -1.57 0.52
N LEU A 50 10.39 -1.12 -0.71
CA LEU A 50 9.48 -1.26 -1.84
C LEU A 50 9.01 -2.70 -2.10
N PRO A 51 9.90 -3.72 -2.18
CA PRO A 51 9.49 -5.12 -2.30
C PRO A 51 8.64 -5.60 -1.13
N LEU A 52 8.95 -5.15 0.09
CA LEU A 52 8.23 -5.52 1.31
C LEU A 52 6.80 -4.98 1.33
N ILE A 53 6.59 -3.74 0.89
CA ILE A 53 5.25 -3.14 0.81
C ILE A 53 4.40 -3.83 -0.28
N LEU A 54 5.03 -4.24 -1.39
CA LEU A 54 4.33 -4.89 -2.49
C LEU A 54 4.02 -6.37 -2.21
N LEU A 55 4.80 -7.04 -1.37
CA LEU A 55 4.66 -8.46 -1.06
C LEU A 55 3.23 -8.84 -0.63
N PRO A 56 2.60 -8.20 0.39
CA PRO A 56 1.23 -8.51 0.79
C PRO A 56 0.22 -8.34 -0.36
N SER A 57 0.40 -7.33 -1.21
CA SER A 57 -0.49 -7.08 -2.36
C SER A 57 -0.36 -8.21 -3.40
N ILE A 58 0.88 -8.60 -3.71
CA ILE A 58 1.17 -9.71 -4.64
C ILE A 58 0.59 -11.02 -4.10
N VAL A 59 0.81 -11.34 -2.82
CA VAL A 59 0.26 -12.54 -2.16
C VAL A 59 -1.27 -12.50 -2.13
N ALA A 60 -1.89 -11.35 -1.87
CA ALA A 60 -3.33 -11.20 -1.88
C ALA A 60 -3.93 -11.41 -3.28
N GLU A 61 -3.25 -10.98 -4.34
CA GLU A 61 -3.72 -11.20 -5.71
C GLU A 61 -3.49 -12.66 -6.16
N LEU A 62 -2.35 -13.26 -5.82
CA LEU A 62 -2.07 -14.69 -6.05
C LEU A 62 -3.09 -15.58 -5.32
N SER A 63 -3.37 -15.30 -4.06
CA SER A 63 -4.35 -16.05 -3.27
C SER A 63 -5.76 -15.92 -3.86
N LYS A 64 -6.16 -14.75 -4.38
CA LYS A 64 -7.43 -14.62 -5.13
C LYS A 64 -7.49 -15.54 -6.34
N VAL A 65 -6.41 -15.66 -7.11
CA VAL A 65 -6.37 -16.56 -8.27
C VAL A 65 -6.48 -18.03 -7.86
N LEU A 66 -5.76 -18.44 -6.82
CA LEU A 66 -5.75 -19.82 -6.32
C LEU A 66 -7.08 -20.21 -5.63
N ILE A 67 -7.66 -19.31 -4.84
CA ILE A 67 -8.90 -19.56 -4.08
C ILE A 67 -10.15 -19.44 -4.97
N THR A 68 -10.13 -18.58 -5.99
CA THR A 68 -11.27 -18.46 -6.94
C THR A 68 -11.50 -19.76 -7.73
N ARG A 69 -10.49 -20.62 -7.89
CA ARG A 69 -10.65 -21.96 -8.49
C ARG A 69 -11.38 -22.97 -7.60
N ARG A 70 -11.64 -22.65 -6.32
CA ARG A 70 -12.33 -23.52 -5.34
C ARG A 70 -13.71 -23.02 -4.92
N LYS A 71 -14.34 -22.10 -5.66
CA LYS A 71 -15.80 -21.93 -5.52
C LYS A 71 -16.49 -22.96 -6.41
N PRO A 72 -17.01 -24.09 -5.88
CA PRO A 72 -18.03 -24.82 -6.61
C PRO A 72 -19.16 -23.84 -6.88
N LYS A 73 -19.69 -23.91 -8.09
CA LYS A 73 -20.91 -23.23 -8.52
C LYS A 73 -21.98 -23.49 -7.46
N ALA A 74 -22.27 -22.50 -6.62
CA ALA A 74 -23.46 -22.54 -5.79
C ALA A 74 -24.63 -22.34 -6.76
N GLU A 75 -25.43 -23.39 -6.90
CA GLU A 75 -26.72 -23.40 -7.58
C GLU A 75 -27.71 -22.43 -6.91
#